data_AF-A0A1D7XNL4-F1
#
_entry.id   AF-A0A1D7XNL4-F1
#
_cell.length_a   1.000
_cell.length_b   1.000
_cell.length_c   1.000
_cell.angle_alpha   90.00
_cell.angle_beta   90.00
_cell.angle_gamma   90.00
#
_symmetry.space_group_name_H-M   'P 1'
#
loop_
_entity.id
_entity.type
_entity.pdbx_description
1 polymer ?
#
loop_
_entity_poly.entity_id
_entity_poly.type
_entity_poly.pdbx_seq_one_letter_code
_entity_poly.pdbx_strand_id
1 'polypeptide(L)'
;MEYRKNLKNELMLNLGGRKLEFKNNNKIEDYIDDVCKHIKNKRVHEDISVELISHIEEKVKEYIKNNQTEEQALQKVLNEMGSSQHVGNELNAIHKCNPEWSLLTISIGLVILSVVFIFLFKINGDFQQRFAGHDNYILNETILWGTLGVIALIIGSFINFKNIKNHSKFIYAFGLLLMAFTMFRIEYAEEKSQWLQLGGLSINSAYVVPIIFIISLIGIYSNYNWKNRKEILKGILLGILPMLYLVSIDSPIFIIMYDFSLIFIMYKLKVNKKIIWTVIFTMVLFRGGYEYIDSYNYIEKDNYICDTLKIIKESSQVIGRAINFQPNIIPEFYSDFMLGYIVYSCGWLPGIIVSLLIVILLYRIIKVGSSAKSNYGKNIVFTMSIILGIQYIGHILFNFGWLKYGLPLPFISYGGTSMVVNMFIIGIIINVYKGRNISIIN
;
A
#
# COMPACT_ATOMS: atom_id res chain seq x y z
N MET A 1 -19.75 -13.60 -25.86
CA MET A 1 -20.62 -14.72 -25.43
C MET A 1 -20.11 -15.41 -24.17
N GLU A 2 -18.81 -15.64 -24.03
CA GLU A 2 -18.18 -16.25 -22.85
C GLU A 2 -18.34 -15.41 -21.57
N TYR A 3 -18.26 -14.07 -21.68
CA TYR A 3 -18.56 -13.14 -20.57
C TYR A 3 -20.01 -13.26 -20.05
N ARG A 4 -21.00 -13.46 -20.92
CA ARG A 4 -22.41 -13.66 -20.53
C ARG A 4 -22.62 -15.00 -19.81
N LYS A 5 -21.88 -16.03 -20.21
CA LYS A 5 -21.95 -17.37 -19.61
C LYS A 5 -21.33 -17.38 -18.22
N ASN A 6 -20.22 -16.66 -18.05
CA ASN A 6 -19.57 -16.50 -16.75
C ASN A 6 -20.39 -15.61 -15.82
N LEU A 7 -20.93 -14.48 -16.28
CA LEU A 7 -21.80 -13.62 -15.47
C LEU A 7 -23.06 -14.36 -14.98
N LYS A 8 -23.67 -15.19 -15.83
CA LYS A 8 -24.83 -16.01 -15.47
C LYS A 8 -24.49 -17.10 -14.44
N ASN A 9 -23.33 -17.75 -14.59
CA ASN A 9 -22.87 -18.74 -13.62
C ASN A 9 -22.47 -18.10 -12.28
N GLU A 10 -21.89 -16.91 -12.31
CA GLU A 10 -21.43 -16.15 -11.13
C GLU A 10 -22.61 -15.52 -10.36
N LEU A 11 -23.61 -14.98 -11.06
CA LEU A 11 -24.89 -14.55 -10.48
C LEU A 11 -25.65 -15.73 -9.84
N MET A 12 -25.68 -16.89 -10.50
CA MET A 12 -26.30 -18.11 -9.96
C MET A 12 -25.57 -18.69 -8.74
N LEU A 13 -24.24 -18.54 -8.68
CA LEU A 13 -23.40 -18.96 -7.54
C LEU A 13 -23.51 -17.98 -6.35
N ASN A 14 -23.57 -16.67 -6.61
CA ASN A 14 -23.58 -15.64 -5.55
C ASN A 14 -24.98 -15.35 -4.98
N LEU A 15 -26.06 -15.71 -5.68
CA LEU A 15 -27.43 -15.73 -5.12
C LEU A 15 -27.70 -16.93 -4.18
N GLY A 16 -26.66 -17.66 -3.77
CA GLY A 16 -26.80 -18.82 -2.87
C GLY A 16 -27.67 -19.94 -3.46
N GLY A 17 -27.68 -20.10 -4.79
CA GLY A 17 -28.51 -21.10 -5.45
C GLY A 17 -30.01 -20.77 -5.49
N ARG A 18 -30.44 -19.55 -5.15
CA ARG A 18 -31.83 -19.12 -5.41
C ARG A 18 -32.03 -18.92 -6.90
N LYS A 19 -32.70 -19.88 -7.54
CA LYS A 19 -33.37 -19.64 -8.83
C LYS A 19 -34.40 -18.53 -8.60
N LEU A 20 -34.37 -17.48 -9.41
CA LEU A 20 -35.47 -16.52 -9.52
C LEU A 20 -36.78 -17.33 -9.65
N GLU A 21 -37.69 -17.18 -8.68
CA GLU A 21 -38.90 -18.02 -8.54
C GLU A 21 -39.97 -17.73 -9.62
N PHE A 22 -39.73 -16.74 -10.48
CA PHE A 22 -40.72 -16.19 -11.39
C PHE A 22 -40.68 -16.83 -12.79
N LYS A 23 -41.84 -16.90 -13.44
CA LYS A 23 -42.00 -17.45 -14.79
C LYS A 23 -41.42 -16.52 -15.87
N ASN A 24 -41.27 -15.23 -15.56
CA ASN A 24 -40.86 -14.15 -16.48
C ASN A 24 -39.45 -13.58 -16.21
N ASN A 25 -38.51 -14.41 -15.75
CA ASN A 25 -37.15 -13.99 -15.37
C ASN A 25 -36.40 -13.19 -16.45
N ASN A 26 -36.61 -13.50 -17.74
CA ASN A 26 -35.93 -12.82 -18.84
C ASN A 26 -36.23 -11.31 -18.89
N LYS A 27 -37.47 -10.89 -18.56
CA LYS A 27 -37.83 -9.45 -18.57
C LYS A 27 -37.12 -8.66 -17.47
N ILE A 28 -36.89 -9.29 -16.31
CA ILE A 28 -36.15 -8.70 -15.19
C ILE A 28 -34.66 -8.60 -15.55
N GLU A 29 -34.08 -9.68 -16.06
CA GLU A 29 -32.69 -9.72 -16.51
C GLU A 29 -32.41 -8.65 -17.58
N ASP A 30 -33.26 -8.54 -18.60
CA ASP A 30 -33.11 -7.55 -19.68
C ASP A 30 -33.17 -6.10 -19.15
N TYR A 31 -34.11 -5.80 -18.24
CA TYR A 31 -34.21 -4.46 -17.64
C TYR A 31 -32.96 -4.09 -16.83
N ILE A 32 -32.47 -5.01 -16.01
CA ILE A 32 -31.28 -4.78 -15.16
C ILE A 32 -30.02 -4.65 -16.01
N ASP A 33 -29.88 -5.47 -17.05
CA ASP A 33 -28.79 -5.37 -18.02
C ASP A 33 -28.80 -4.00 -18.71
N ASP A 34 -29.98 -3.50 -19.10
CA ASP A 34 -30.13 -2.16 -19.68
C ASP A 34 -29.79 -1.04 -18.68
N VAL A 35 -30.24 -1.13 -17.43
CA VAL A 35 -29.85 -0.20 -16.35
C VAL A 35 -28.32 -0.17 -16.21
N CYS A 36 -27.68 -1.34 -16.16
CA CYS A 36 -26.23 -1.47 -16.00
C CYS A 36 -25.43 -0.88 -17.17
N LYS A 37 -25.97 -0.89 -18.41
CA LYS A 37 -25.32 -0.23 -19.57
C LYS A 37 -25.12 1.26 -19.36
N HIS A 38 -25.98 1.91 -18.58
CA HIS A 38 -25.87 3.35 -18.28
C HIS A 38 -24.93 3.66 -17.10
N ILE A 39 -24.44 2.62 -16.40
CA ILE A 39 -23.54 2.76 -15.24
C ILE A 39 -22.08 2.54 -15.68
N LYS A 40 -21.27 3.60 -15.64
CA LYS A 40 -19.85 3.54 -16.08
C LYS A 40 -19.00 2.64 -15.17
N ASN A 41 -19.31 2.59 -13.88
CA ASN A 41 -18.55 1.82 -12.91
C ASN A 41 -18.97 0.34 -12.93
N LYS A 42 -18.25 -0.47 -13.70
CA LYS A 42 -18.53 -1.91 -13.81
C LYS A 42 -18.38 -2.69 -12.49
N ARG A 43 -17.66 -2.14 -11.49
CA ARG A 43 -17.41 -2.84 -10.21
C ARG A 43 -18.63 -2.93 -9.31
N VAL A 44 -19.64 -2.09 -9.55
CA VAL A 44 -20.89 -2.08 -8.78
C VAL A 44 -22.02 -2.81 -9.51
N HIS A 45 -21.81 -3.26 -10.75
CA HIS A 45 -22.87 -3.88 -11.56
C HIS A 45 -23.45 -5.10 -10.85
N GLU A 46 -22.60 -5.94 -10.26
CA GLU A 46 -23.03 -7.12 -9.50
C GLU A 46 -23.89 -6.73 -8.30
N ASP A 47 -23.38 -5.84 -7.43
CA ASP A 47 -24.09 -5.42 -6.21
C ASP A 47 -25.43 -4.74 -6.55
N ILE A 48 -25.44 -3.87 -7.56
CA ILE A 48 -26.64 -3.18 -8.05
C ILE A 48 -27.63 -4.18 -8.65
N SER A 49 -27.15 -5.16 -9.41
CA SER A 49 -28.04 -6.19 -9.97
C SER A 49 -28.72 -6.98 -8.87
N VAL A 50 -27.98 -7.38 -7.83
CA VAL A 50 -28.54 -8.10 -6.68
C VAL A 50 -29.55 -7.23 -5.91
N GLU A 51 -29.25 -5.95 -5.68
CA GLU A 51 -30.16 -5.01 -5.00
C GLU A 51 -31.44 -4.76 -5.80
N LEU A 52 -31.32 -4.53 -7.11
CA LEU A 52 -32.47 -4.33 -7.99
C LEU A 52 -33.32 -5.59 -8.10
N ILE A 53 -32.71 -6.77 -8.23
CA ILE A 53 -33.44 -8.06 -8.19
C ILE A 53 -34.21 -8.14 -6.87
N SER A 54 -33.53 -8.00 -5.74
CA SER A 54 -34.18 -8.11 -4.42
C SER A 54 -35.35 -7.14 -4.26
N HIS A 55 -35.20 -5.89 -4.72
CA HIS A 55 -36.26 -4.89 -4.63
C HIS A 55 -37.45 -5.20 -5.54
N ILE A 56 -37.19 -5.68 -6.77
CA ILE A 56 -38.24 -6.12 -7.70
C ILE A 56 -38.99 -7.32 -7.13
N GLU A 57 -38.28 -8.33 -6.63
CA GLU A 57 -38.89 -9.54 -6.08
C GLU A 57 -39.79 -9.23 -4.88
N GLU A 58 -39.36 -8.33 -3.99
CA GLU A 58 -40.13 -7.90 -2.82
C GLU A 58 -41.44 -7.20 -3.23
N LYS A 59 -41.35 -6.22 -4.14
CA LYS A 59 -42.54 -5.51 -4.66
C LYS A 59 -43.49 -6.43 -5.43
N VAL A 60 -42.97 -7.36 -6.24
CA VAL A 60 -43.80 -8.31 -6.99
C VAL A 60 -44.55 -9.24 -6.01
N LYS A 61 -43.90 -9.72 -4.95
CA LYS A 61 -44.54 -10.53 -3.91
C LYS A 61 -45.67 -9.78 -3.20
N GLU A 62 -45.49 -8.49 -2.95
CA GLU A 62 -46.54 -7.63 -2.38
C GLU A 62 -47.77 -7.54 -3.30
N TYR A 63 -47.57 -7.35 -4.61
CA TYR A 63 -48.67 -7.28 -5.57
C TYR A 63 -49.41 -8.60 -5.77
N ILE A 64 -48.70 -9.72 -5.75
CA ILE A 64 -49.31 -11.06 -5.80
C ILE A 64 -50.20 -11.30 -4.56
N LYS A 65 -49.76 -10.85 -3.39
CA LYS A 65 -50.55 -10.94 -2.14
C LYS A 65 -51.88 -10.16 -2.23
N ASN A 66 -51.93 -9.13 -3.07
CA ASN A 66 -53.12 -8.33 -3.35
C ASN A 66 -53.98 -8.90 -4.51
N ASN A 67 -53.96 -10.23 -4.73
CA ASN A 67 -54.72 -10.96 -5.76
C ASN A 67 -54.42 -10.55 -7.21
N GLN A 68 -53.23 -10.00 -7.49
CA GLN A 68 -52.80 -9.74 -8.87
C GLN A 68 -52.08 -10.94 -9.48
N THR A 69 -52.19 -11.10 -10.80
CA THR A 69 -51.38 -12.09 -11.53
C THR A 69 -49.92 -11.65 -11.57
N GLU A 70 -49.00 -12.62 -11.54
CA GLU A 70 -47.54 -12.38 -11.54
C GLU A 70 -47.09 -11.46 -12.68
N GLU A 71 -47.68 -11.60 -13.88
CA GLU A 71 -47.32 -10.79 -15.05
C GLU A 71 -47.78 -9.34 -14.93
N GLN A 72 -49.00 -9.11 -14.41
CA GLN A 72 -49.52 -7.77 -14.14
C GLN A 72 -48.74 -7.08 -13.02
N ALA A 73 -48.40 -7.83 -11.97
CA ALA A 73 -47.56 -7.36 -10.86
C ALA A 73 -46.19 -6.90 -11.38
N LEU A 74 -45.51 -7.74 -12.18
CA LEU A 74 -44.20 -7.43 -12.73
C LEU A 74 -44.23 -6.18 -13.63
N GLN A 75 -45.22 -6.08 -14.53
CA GLN A 75 -45.34 -4.92 -15.42
C GLN A 75 -45.58 -3.63 -14.63
N LYS A 76 -46.37 -3.70 -13.56
CA LYS A 76 -46.63 -2.56 -12.68
C LYS A 76 -45.37 -2.12 -11.92
N VAL A 77 -44.60 -3.07 -11.39
CA VAL A 77 -43.32 -2.78 -10.71
C VAL A 77 -42.31 -2.15 -11.66
N LEU A 78 -42.14 -2.69 -12.88
CA LEU A 78 -41.22 -2.11 -13.86
C LEU A 78 -41.63 -0.70 -14.31
N ASN A 79 -42.94 -0.46 -14.46
CA ASN A 79 -43.46 0.88 -14.74
C ASN A 79 -43.21 1.86 -13.59
N GLU A 80 -43.34 1.41 -12.33
CA GLU A 80 -43.04 2.23 -11.15
C GLU A 80 -41.55 2.55 -10.99
N MET A 81 -40.67 1.60 -11.35
CA MET A 81 -39.23 1.86 -11.34
C MET A 81 -38.83 2.91 -12.39
N GLY A 82 -39.61 3.04 -13.46
CA GLY A 82 -39.34 3.96 -14.55
C GLY A 82 -38.36 3.39 -15.57
N SER A 83 -37.98 4.23 -16.55
CA SER A 83 -37.12 3.80 -17.66
C SER A 83 -35.73 3.36 -17.16
N SER A 84 -35.19 2.30 -17.77
CA SER A 84 -33.84 1.79 -17.46
C SER A 84 -32.76 2.87 -17.61
N GLN A 85 -32.91 3.78 -18.57
CA GLN A 85 -32.02 4.93 -18.75
C GLN A 85 -32.04 5.90 -17.57
N HIS A 86 -33.22 6.23 -17.05
CA HIS A 86 -33.37 7.15 -15.92
C HIS A 86 -32.73 6.55 -14.65
N VAL A 87 -33.14 5.34 -14.29
CA VAL A 87 -32.61 4.61 -13.13
C VAL A 87 -31.09 4.42 -13.25
N GLY A 88 -30.62 4.02 -14.43
CA GLY A 88 -29.19 3.83 -14.69
C GLY A 88 -28.37 5.12 -14.57
N ASN A 89 -28.92 6.26 -14.98
CA ASN A 89 -28.25 7.56 -14.83
C ASN A 89 -28.17 8.01 -13.36
N GLU A 90 -29.25 7.83 -12.58
CA GLU A 90 -29.26 8.13 -11.14
C GLU A 90 -28.25 7.26 -10.39
N LEU A 91 -28.27 5.95 -10.63
CA LEU A 91 -27.31 5.02 -10.06
C LEU A 91 -25.87 5.34 -10.51
N ASN A 92 -25.66 5.71 -11.77
CA ASN A 92 -24.34 6.12 -12.24
C ASN A 92 -23.82 7.38 -11.52
N ALA A 93 -24.70 8.34 -11.20
CA ALA A 93 -24.32 9.53 -10.45
C ALA A 93 -23.87 9.17 -9.02
N ILE A 94 -24.58 8.24 -8.37
CA ILE A 94 -24.28 7.75 -7.01
C ILE A 94 -22.99 6.90 -6.98
N HIS A 95 -22.78 6.06 -8.00
CA HIS A 95 -21.68 5.09 -8.06
C HIS A 95 -20.47 5.54 -8.91
N LYS A 96 -20.37 6.84 -9.23
CA LYS A 96 -19.28 7.40 -10.03
C LYS A 96 -17.91 7.16 -9.38
N CYS A 97 -17.00 6.58 -10.15
CA CYS A 97 -15.67 6.18 -9.70
C CYS A 97 -14.62 7.25 -10.04
N ASN A 98 -14.58 8.35 -9.28
CA ASN A 98 -13.52 9.35 -9.45
C ASN A 98 -12.26 8.92 -8.68
N PRO A 99 -11.06 8.98 -9.29
CA PRO A 99 -9.82 8.80 -8.55
C PRO A 99 -9.67 9.88 -7.50
N GLU A 100 -8.93 9.58 -6.43
CA GLU A 100 -8.53 10.59 -5.45
C GLU A 100 -7.38 11.39 -6.07
N TRP A 101 -7.73 12.52 -6.68
CA TRP A 101 -6.77 13.35 -7.41
C TRP A 101 -5.69 13.94 -6.50
N SER A 102 -5.97 14.17 -5.21
CA SER A 102 -4.98 14.76 -4.31
C SER A 102 -3.85 13.77 -3.98
N LEU A 103 -4.14 12.48 -3.84
CA LEU A 103 -3.12 11.45 -3.67
C LEU A 103 -2.22 11.36 -4.91
N LEU A 104 -2.81 11.42 -6.11
CA LEU A 104 -2.06 11.41 -7.36
C LEU A 104 -1.16 12.62 -7.50
N THR A 105 -1.69 13.83 -7.31
CA THR A 105 -0.93 15.07 -7.51
C THR A 105 0.19 15.21 -6.49
N ILE A 106 -0.06 14.89 -5.21
CA ILE A 106 0.97 14.97 -4.18
C ILE A 106 2.06 13.93 -4.42
N SER A 107 1.71 12.65 -4.68
CA SER A 107 2.72 11.60 -4.91
C SER A 107 3.58 11.87 -6.14
N ILE A 108 2.98 12.24 -7.28
CA ILE A 108 3.73 12.59 -8.49
C ILE A 108 4.57 13.86 -8.27
N GLY A 109 4.02 14.86 -7.56
CA GLY A 109 4.74 16.07 -7.21
C GLY A 109 6.00 15.80 -6.37
N LEU A 110 5.92 14.87 -5.40
CA LEU A 110 7.08 14.45 -4.61
C LEU A 110 8.15 13.76 -5.46
N VAL A 111 7.76 12.91 -6.42
CA VAL A 111 8.70 12.28 -7.36
C VAL A 111 9.36 13.31 -8.28
N ILE A 112 8.61 14.32 -8.73
CA ILE A 112 9.20 15.42 -9.51
C ILE A 112 10.20 16.20 -8.65
N LEU A 113 9.86 16.49 -7.39
CA LEU A 113 10.78 17.11 -6.44
C LEU A 113 12.04 16.26 -6.20
N SER A 114 11.93 14.94 -6.17
CA SER A 114 13.09 14.02 -6.14
C SER A 114 14.07 14.34 -7.27
N VAL A 115 13.58 14.33 -8.52
CA VAL A 115 14.41 14.61 -9.71
C VAL A 115 15.02 16.01 -9.63
N VAL A 116 14.27 17.00 -9.17
CA VAL A 116 14.77 18.37 -8.98
C VAL A 116 15.90 18.41 -7.95
N PHE A 117 15.74 17.79 -6.78
CA PHE A 117 16.78 17.80 -5.75
C PHE A 117 18.04 17.03 -6.16
N ILE A 118 17.88 15.91 -6.88
CA ILE A 118 19.02 15.16 -7.44
C ILE A 118 19.70 15.95 -8.57
N PHE A 119 18.96 16.69 -9.38
CA PHE A 119 19.53 17.60 -10.37
C PHE A 119 20.32 18.74 -9.70
N LEU A 120 19.79 19.31 -8.61
CA LEU A 120 20.54 20.29 -7.80
C LEU A 120 21.79 19.65 -7.19
N PHE A 121 21.73 18.38 -6.77
CA PHE A 121 22.88 17.64 -6.24
C PHE A 121 24.00 17.54 -7.28
N LYS A 122 23.63 17.23 -8.52
CA LYS A 122 24.55 17.17 -9.65
C LYS A 122 25.26 18.50 -9.92
N ILE A 123 24.55 19.62 -9.84
CA ILE A 123 25.13 20.96 -10.12
C ILE A 123 25.96 21.48 -8.94
N ASN A 124 25.75 20.98 -7.73
CA ASN A 124 26.50 21.38 -6.55
C ASN A 124 27.98 20.96 -6.67
N GLY A 125 28.84 21.93 -6.97
CA GLY A 125 30.27 21.75 -7.26
C GLY A 125 31.08 21.02 -6.17
N ASP A 126 30.68 21.12 -4.90
CA ASP A 126 31.37 20.43 -3.81
C ASP A 126 31.22 18.90 -3.88
N PHE A 127 30.13 18.40 -4.46
CA PHE A 127 29.93 16.97 -4.72
C PHE A 127 30.50 16.54 -6.07
N GLN A 128 30.62 17.47 -7.01
CA GLN A 128 31.09 17.22 -8.38
C GLN A 128 32.52 16.65 -8.42
N GLN A 129 33.43 17.10 -7.53
CA GLN A 129 34.81 16.57 -7.49
C GLN A 129 34.91 15.11 -7.03
N ARG A 130 33.98 14.65 -6.17
CA ARG A 130 33.99 13.28 -5.62
C ARG A 130 33.20 12.29 -6.47
N PHE A 131 32.18 12.76 -7.20
CA PHE A 131 31.29 11.94 -8.02
C PHE A 131 31.45 12.17 -9.52
N ALA A 132 32.55 12.79 -9.96
CA ALA A 132 32.82 13.05 -11.38
C ALA A 132 32.65 11.76 -12.21
N GLY A 133 31.68 11.78 -13.15
CA GLY A 133 31.35 10.63 -14.01
C GLY A 133 30.21 9.73 -13.50
N HIS A 134 29.82 9.82 -12.22
CA HIS A 134 28.70 9.05 -11.62
C HIS A 134 27.45 9.90 -11.34
N ASP A 135 27.56 11.22 -11.39
CA ASP A 135 26.47 12.18 -11.23
C ASP A 135 25.37 12.03 -12.28
N ASN A 136 25.75 11.81 -13.55
CA ASN A 136 24.82 11.49 -14.63
C ASN A 136 24.11 10.16 -14.39
N TYR A 137 24.83 9.17 -13.83
CA TYR A 137 24.28 7.86 -13.53
C TYR A 137 23.17 7.96 -12.47
N ILE A 138 23.42 8.65 -11.35
CA ILE A 138 22.44 8.81 -10.26
C ILE A 138 21.17 9.52 -10.74
N LEU A 139 21.31 10.58 -11.54
CA LEU A 139 20.15 11.28 -12.11
C LEU A 139 19.35 10.38 -13.05
N ASN A 140 20.03 9.66 -13.95
CA ASN A 140 19.37 8.74 -14.90
C ASN A 140 18.65 7.60 -14.16
N GLU A 141 19.28 7.03 -13.13
CA GLU A 141 18.66 6.03 -12.26
C GLU A 141 17.45 6.61 -11.52
N THR A 142 17.54 7.84 -10.99
CA THR A 142 16.41 8.50 -10.31
C THR A 142 15.22 8.65 -11.26
N ILE A 143 15.46 9.06 -12.50
CA ILE A 143 14.42 9.16 -13.54
C ILE A 143 13.87 7.77 -13.87
N LEU A 144 14.72 6.76 -14.07
CA LEU A 144 14.30 5.39 -14.34
C LEU A 144 13.41 4.84 -13.23
N TRP A 145 13.84 4.88 -11.97
CA TRP A 145 13.06 4.40 -10.83
C TRP A 145 11.80 5.23 -10.58
N GLY A 146 11.84 6.55 -10.84
CA GLY A 146 10.66 7.41 -10.81
C GLY A 146 9.63 6.99 -11.86
N THR A 147 10.05 6.70 -13.10
CA THR A 147 9.16 6.22 -14.18
C THR A 147 8.60 4.83 -13.87
N LEU A 148 9.43 3.90 -13.40
CA LEU A 148 8.99 2.58 -12.93
C LEU A 148 8.02 2.71 -11.77
N GLY A 149 8.21 3.68 -10.89
CA GLY A 149 7.29 3.98 -9.79
C GLY A 149 5.93 4.47 -10.31
N VAL A 150 5.89 5.40 -11.26
CA VAL A 150 4.64 5.83 -11.89
C VAL A 150 3.92 4.66 -12.57
N ILE A 151 4.66 3.79 -13.28
CA ILE A 151 4.10 2.56 -13.86
C ILE A 151 3.51 1.66 -12.76
N ALA A 152 4.23 1.45 -11.66
CA ALA A 152 3.77 0.63 -10.55
C ALA A 152 2.53 1.23 -9.85
N LEU A 153 2.44 2.56 -9.73
CA LEU A 153 1.24 3.25 -9.25
C LEU A 153 0.05 2.97 -10.17
N ILE A 154 0.24 3.11 -11.48
CA ILE A 154 -0.81 2.85 -12.48
C ILE A 154 -1.29 1.39 -12.34
N ILE A 155 -0.37 0.43 -12.33
CA ILE A 155 -0.67 -1.00 -12.14
C ILE A 155 -1.44 -1.22 -10.84
N GLY A 156 -0.94 -0.73 -9.70
CA GLY A 156 -1.60 -0.85 -8.40
C GLY A 156 -3.01 -0.26 -8.41
N SER A 157 -3.23 0.84 -9.14
CA SER A 157 -4.55 1.47 -9.26
C SER A 157 -5.59 0.62 -9.98
N PHE A 158 -5.16 -0.37 -10.76
CA PHE A 158 -6.04 -1.31 -11.47
C PHE A 158 -6.26 -2.63 -10.72
N ILE A 159 -5.32 -3.04 -9.86
CA ILE A 159 -5.46 -4.28 -9.06
C ILE A 159 -6.65 -4.15 -8.12
N ASN A 160 -7.72 -4.90 -8.37
CA ASN A 160 -8.90 -4.91 -7.52
C ASN A 160 -8.53 -5.43 -6.13
N PHE A 161 -8.65 -4.58 -5.11
CA PHE A 161 -8.34 -4.96 -3.74
C PHE A 161 -9.18 -6.16 -3.26
N LYS A 162 -10.41 -6.38 -3.77
CA LYS A 162 -11.20 -7.58 -3.44
C LYS A 162 -10.48 -8.88 -3.85
N ASN A 163 -9.82 -8.88 -5.02
CA ASN A 163 -9.14 -10.06 -5.55
C ASN A 163 -7.92 -10.43 -4.71
N ILE A 164 -7.30 -9.45 -4.05
CA ILE A 164 -6.17 -9.67 -3.13
C ILE A 164 -6.60 -10.59 -1.98
N LYS A 165 -7.83 -10.46 -1.46
CA LYS A 165 -8.35 -11.33 -0.40
C LYS A 165 -8.37 -12.79 -0.86
N ASN A 166 -8.90 -13.03 -2.06
CA ASN A 166 -9.08 -14.38 -2.61
C ASN A 166 -7.74 -15.04 -2.97
N HIS A 167 -6.74 -14.25 -3.39
CA HIS A 167 -5.41 -14.73 -3.77
C HIS A 167 -4.38 -14.62 -2.63
N SER A 168 -4.82 -14.29 -1.40
CA SER A 168 -3.92 -14.00 -0.28
C SER A 168 -2.91 -15.12 0.02
N LYS A 169 -3.32 -16.40 -0.07
CA LYS A 169 -2.43 -17.55 0.10
C LYS A 169 -1.36 -17.65 -1.00
N PHE A 170 -1.73 -17.33 -2.24
CA PHE A 170 -0.79 -17.32 -3.37
C PHE A 170 0.21 -16.18 -3.22
N ILE A 171 -0.25 -14.99 -2.82
CA ILE A 171 0.61 -13.83 -2.53
C ILE A 171 1.59 -14.16 -1.39
N TYR A 172 1.13 -14.83 -0.34
CA TYR A 172 1.99 -15.28 0.76
C TYR A 172 3.05 -16.29 0.29
N ALA A 173 2.65 -17.29 -0.52
CA ALA A 173 3.56 -18.27 -1.08
C ALA A 173 4.61 -17.62 -2.00
N PHE A 174 4.20 -16.64 -2.81
CA PHE A 174 5.13 -15.84 -3.61
C PHE A 174 6.12 -15.06 -2.71
N GLY A 175 5.65 -14.49 -1.60
CA GLY A 175 6.53 -13.86 -0.60
C GLY A 175 7.55 -14.84 -0.02
N LEU A 176 7.15 -16.07 0.30
CA LEU A 176 8.08 -17.12 0.77
C LEU A 176 9.10 -17.50 -0.30
N LEU A 177 8.69 -17.59 -1.57
CA LEU A 177 9.62 -17.88 -2.67
C LEU A 177 10.64 -16.75 -2.85
N LEU A 178 10.19 -15.49 -2.79
CA LEU A 178 11.07 -14.33 -2.84
C LEU A 178 12.08 -14.36 -1.69
N MET A 179 11.61 -14.64 -0.48
CA MET A 179 12.40 -14.77 0.74
C MET A 179 13.42 -15.90 0.66
N ALA A 180 13.03 -17.07 0.14
CA ALA A 180 13.94 -18.20 -0.05
C ALA A 180 14.99 -17.89 -1.12
N PHE A 181 14.59 -17.22 -2.21
CA PHE A 181 15.48 -16.86 -3.30
C PHE A 181 16.55 -15.84 -2.88
N THR A 182 16.19 -14.86 -2.04
CA THR A 182 17.15 -13.91 -1.47
C THR A 182 18.11 -14.58 -0.50
N MET A 183 17.60 -15.44 0.39
CA MET A 183 18.44 -16.18 1.35
C MET A 183 19.40 -17.17 0.68
N PHE A 184 19.00 -17.82 -0.42
CA PHE A 184 19.86 -18.81 -1.08
C PHE A 184 21.12 -18.19 -1.71
N ARG A 185 21.12 -16.89 -2.03
CA ARG A 185 22.29 -16.19 -2.59
C ARG A 185 23.30 -15.69 -1.56
N ILE A 186 23.07 -15.96 -0.27
CA ILE A 186 23.94 -15.54 0.84
C ILE A 186 25.38 -16.09 0.70
N GLU A 187 25.59 -17.22 0.03
CA GLU A 187 26.91 -17.85 -0.09
C GLU A 187 27.93 -17.14 -1.02
N TYR A 188 27.52 -16.15 -1.82
CA TYR A 188 28.37 -15.61 -2.90
C TYR A 188 28.78 -14.15 -2.77
N ALA A 189 28.32 -13.40 -1.76
CA ALA A 189 28.70 -11.99 -1.59
C ALA A 189 28.72 -11.57 -0.11
N GLU A 190 29.89 -11.15 0.37
CA GLU A 190 30.17 -10.79 1.78
C GLU A 190 29.35 -9.60 2.34
N GLU A 191 28.54 -8.88 1.54
CA GLU A 191 27.87 -7.65 2.03
C GLU A 191 26.40 -7.42 1.59
N LYS A 192 25.72 -8.27 0.82
CA LYS A 192 24.40 -7.89 0.23
C LYS A 192 23.35 -8.99 0.16
N SER A 193 23.04 -9.63 1.29
CA SER A 193 21.99 -10.66 1.44
C SER A 193 20.57 -10.23 1.03
N GLN A 194 20.29 -8.92 0.98
CA GLN A 194 18.97 -8.36 0.72
C GLN A 194 18.71 -7.93 -0.74
N TRP A 195 19.73 -7.92 -1.61
CA TRP A 195 19.64 -7.37 -2.97
C TRP A 195 19.52 -8.46 -4.06
N LEU A 196 18.56 -8.29 -4.96
CA LEU A 196 18.32 -9.16 -6.11
C LEU A 196 18.69 -8.46 -7.41
N GLN A 197 19.69 -8.99 -8.12
CA GLN A 197 20.06 -8.46 -9.43
C GLN A 197 19.25 -9.13 -10.54
N LEU A 198 18.49 -8.34 -11.30
CA LEU A 198 17.66 -8.77 -12.43
C LEU A 198 17.94 -7.88 -13.64
N GLY A 199 18.71 -8.38 -14.62
CA GLY A 199 18.89 -7.71 -15.91
C GLY A 199 19.37 -6.26 -15.83
N GLY A 200 20.28 -5.95 -14.90
CA GLY A 200 20.81 -4.59 -14.66
C GLY A 200 20.08 -3.80 -13.58
N LEU A 201 18.92 -4.26 -13.10
CA LEU A 201 18.22 -3.67 -11.95
C LEU A 201 18.62 -4.38 -10.66
N SER A 202 18.80 -3.61 -9.58
CA SER A 202 19.02 -4.15 -8.24
C SER A 202 17.78 -3.90 -7.38
N ILE A 203 17.09 -4.98 -6.99
CA ILE A 203 15.88 -4.93 -6.19
C ILE A 203 16.22 -5.28 -4.73
N ASN A 204 16.01 -4.34 -3.81
CA ASN A 204 16.12 -4.63 -2.39
C ASN A 204 14.82 -5.24 -1.86
N SER A 205 14.88 -6.52 -1.55
CA SER A 205 13.77 -7.32 -1.04
C SER A 205 13.24 -6.86 0.32
N ALA A 206 14.04 -6.17 1.15
CA ALA A 206 13.65 -5.67 2.46
C ALA A 206 12.46 -4.69 2.38
N TYR A 207 12.36 -3.93 1.28
CA TYR A 207 11.23 -3.04 1.04
C TYR A 207 9.97 -3.77 0.58
N VAL A 208 10.13 -4.91 -0.08
CA VAL A 208 9.02 -5.65 -0.73
C VAL A 208 8.36 -6.61 0.26
N VAL A 209 9.16 -7.31 1.06
CA VAL A 209 8.74 -8.37 1.98
C VAL A 209 7.65 -7.92 2.96
N PRO A 210 7.82 -6.82 3.74
CA PRO A 210 6.79 -6.39 4.68
C PRO A 210 5.44 -6.17 4.02
N ILE A 211 5.41 -5.63 2.81
CA ILE A 211 4.17 -5.31 2.09
C ILE A 211 3.48 -6.58 1.59
N ILE A 212 4.22 -7.49 0.93
CA ILE A 212 3.65 -8.75 0.42
C ILE A 212 3.06 -9.58 1.56
N PHE A 213 3.80 -9.73 2.66
CA PHE A 213 3.35 -10.52 3.79
C PHE A 213 2.19 -9.86 4.52
N ILE A 214 2.23 -8.55 4.74
CA ILE A 214 1.13 -7.86 5.41
C ILE A 214 -0.15 -7.91 4.58
N ILE A 215 -0.09 -7.63 3.27
CA ILE A 215 -1.27 -7.70 2.39
C ILE A 215 -1.90 -9.10 2.40
N SER A 216 -1.05 -10.13 2.30
CA SER A 216 -1.51 -11.51 2.32
C SER A 216 -2.08 -11.91 3.67
N LEU A 217 -1.45 -11.53 4.78
CA LEU A 217 -1.93 -11.82 6.13
C LEU A 217 -3.27 -11.15 6.43
N ILE A 218 -3.55 -9.93 5.93
CA ILE A 218 -4.89 -9.32 6.06
C ILE A 218 -5.96 -10.25 5.46
N GLY A 219 -5.68 -10.84 4.29
CA GLY A 219 -6.59 -11.78 3.63
C GLY A 219 -6.72 -13.09 4.38
N ILE A 220 -5.60 -13.72 4.74
CA ILE A 220 -5.59 -15.02 5.42
C ILE A 220 -6.26 -14.93 6.80
N TYR A 221 -5.87 -13.95 7.63
CA TYR A 221 -6.39 -13.79 8.99
C TYR A 221 -7.86 -13.40 9.03
N SER A 222 -8.39 -12.78 7.98
CA SER A 222 -9.82 -12.44 7.90
C SER A 222 -10.72 -13.68 7.86
N ASN A 223 -10.19 -14.84 7.49
CA ASN A 223 -10.91 -16.10 7.45
C ASN A 223 -10.65 -17.00 8.68
N TYR A 224 -9.86 -16.53 9.65
CA TYR A 224 -9.50 -17.31 10.83
C TYR A 224 -10.45 -17.03 11.99
N ASN A 225 -10.90 -18.10 12.64
CA ASN A 225 -11.54 -18.10 13.94
C ASN A 225 -10.48 -18.12 15.06
N TRP A 226 -10.19 -16.94 15.59
CA TRP A 226 -9.22 -16.71 16.67
C TRP A 226 -9.62 -17.25 18.05
N LYS A 227 -10.65 -18.10 18.12
CA LYS A 227 -10.96 -18.93 19.30
C LYS A 227 -10.48 -20.38 19.13
N ASN A 228 -10.24 -20.82 17.91
CA ASN A 228 -9.76 -22.17 17.61
C ASN A 228 -8.24 -22.26 17.80
N ARG A 229 -7.78 -23.16 18.69
CA ARG A 229 -6.35 -23.36 18.98
C ARG A 229 -5.51 -23.65 17.72
N LYS A 230 -6.02 -24.44 16.79
CA LYS A 230 -5.28 -24.80 15.55
C LYS A 230 -5.06 -23.59 14.65
N GLU A 231 -6.06 -22.72 14.53
CA GLU A 231 -5.98 -21.53 13.69
C GLU A 231 -5.14 -20.43 14.33
N ILE A 232 -5.21 -20.29 15.66
CA ILE A 232 -4.30 -19.43 16.42
C ILE A 232 -2.84 -19.84 16.16
N LEU A 233 -2.52 -21.14 16.30
CA LEU A 233 -1.15 -21.63 16.11
C LEU A 233 -0.66 -21.39 14.68
N LYS A 234 -1.50 -21.69 13.67
CA LYS A 234 -1.19 -21.39 12.26
C LYS A 234 -0.98 -19.89 12.03
N GLY A 235 -1.82 -19.05 12.64
CA GLY A 235 -1.71 -17.60 12.54
C GLY A 235 -0.38 -17.11 13.07
N ILE A 236 -0.01 -17.52 14.29
CA ILE A 236 1.27 -17.17 14.91
C ILE A 236 2.45 -17.61 14.03
N LEU A 237 2.45 -18.86 13.53
CA LEU A 237 3.51 -19.37 12.67
C LEU A 237 3.65 -18.56 11.38
N LEU A 238 2.54 -18.24 10.71
CA LEU A 238 2.53 -17.42 9.49
C LEU A 238 2.98 -15.97 9.77
N GLY A 239 2.71 -15.44 10.95
CA GLY A 239 3.16 -14.11 11.37
C GLY A 239 4.66 -14.05 11.68
N ILE A 240 5.23 -15.10 12.26
CA ILE A 240 6.65 -15.14 12.65
C ILE A 240 7.58 -15.40 11.46
N LEU A 241 7.15 -16.19 10.47
CA LEU A 241 7.98 -16.57 9.32
C LEU A 241 8.68 -15.38 8.62
N PRO A 242 7.97 -14.30 8.23
CA PRO A 242 8.61 -13.13 7.62
C PRO A 242 9.56 -12.41 8.57
N MET A 243 9.28 -12.44 9.88
CA MET A 243 10.12 -11.81 10.88
C MET A 243 11.51 -12.46 10.95
N LEU A 244 11.58 -13.79 10.83
CA LEU A 244 12.86 -14.52 10.80
C LEU A 244 13.76 -14.05 9.64
N TYR A 245 13.17 -13.79 8.47
CA TYR A 245 13.90 -13.19 7.35
C TYR A 245 14.33 -11.76 7.64
N LEU A 246 13.45 -10.93 8.17
CA LEU A 246 13.76 -9.53 8.46
C LEU A 246 14.87 -9.38 9.52
N VAL A 247 15.04 -10.35 10.43
CA VAL A 247 16.17 -10.41 11.38
C VAL A 247 17.51 -10.69 10.70
N SER A 248 17.51 -11.39 9.56
CA SER A 248 18.72 -11.60 8.76
C SER A 248 19.14 -10.38 7.94
N ILE A 249 18.37 -9.28 8.00
CA ILE A 249 18.67 -8.02 7.33
C ILE A 249 19.29 -7.07 8.33
N ASP A 250 20.35 -6.39 7.93
CA ASP A 250 21.11 -5.45 8.77
C ASP A 250 20.38 -4.10 8.98
N SER A 251 19.08 -4.13 9.28
CA SER A 251 18.31 -2.93 9.63
C SER A 251 17.04 -3.25 10.42
N PRO A 252 16.97 -2.88 11.72
CA PRO A 252 15.85 -3.21 12.59
C PRO A 252 14.55 -2.47 12.23
N ILE A 253 14.61 -1.44 11.38
CA ILE A 253 13.44 -0.65 11.00
C ILE A 253 12.44 -1.44 10.16
N PHE A 254 12.89 -2.40 9.34
CA PHE A 254 11.99 -3.24 8.56
C PHE A 254 11.19 -4.20 9.45
N ILE A 255 11.83 -4.70 10.52
CA ILE A 255 11.16 -5.49 11.56
C ILE A 255 10.10 -4.63 12.24
N ILE A 256 10.44 -3.42 12.70
CA ILE A 256 9.47 -2.49 13.32
C ILE A 256 8.27 -2.25 12.40
N MET A 257 8.55 -1.99 11.12
CA MET A 257 7.53 -1.72 10.12
C MET A 257 6.55 -2.89 9.95
N TYR A 258 7.08 -4.11 9.89
CA TYR A 258 6.28 -5.33 9.82
C TYR A 258 5.51 -5.60 11.12
N ASP A 259 6.16 -5.46 12.27
CA ASP A 259 5.60 -5.77 13.59
C ASP A 259 4.42 -4.86 13.94
N PHE A 260 4.58 -3.54 13.78
CA PHE A 260 3.48 -2.59 14.00
C PHE A 260 2.30 -2.86 13.07
N SER A 261 2.59 -3.23 11.82
CA SER A 261 1.58 -3.61 10.83
C SER A 261 0.84 -4.88 11.24
N LEU A 262 1.57 -5.91 11.71
CA LEU A 262 1.01 -7.18 12.16
C LEU A 262 0.14 -6.99 13.42
N ILE A 263 0.64 -6.25 14.42
CA ILE A 263 -0.09 -5.93 15.65
C ILE A 263 -1.38 -5.17 15.32
N PHE A 264 -1.31 -4.19 14.42
CA PHE A 264 -2.48 -3.43 13.99
C PHE A 264 -3.56 -4.35 13.39
N ILE A 265 -3.18 -5.28 12.52
CA ILE A 265 -4.12 -6.24 11.90
C ILE A 265 -4.73 -7.15 12.96
N MET A 266 -3.91 -7.72 13.85
CA MET A 266 -4.40 -8.58 14.93
C MET A 266 -5.37 -7.83 15.86
N TYR A 267 -5.07 -6.58 16.17
CA TYR A 267 -5.98 -5.72 16.93
C TYR A 267 -7.32 -5.51 16.20
N LYS A 268 -7.28 -5.15 14.90
CA LYS A 268 -8.49 -4.94 14.09
C LYS A 268 -9.35 -6.19 13.93
N LEU A 269 -8.72 -7.36 13.88
CA LEU A 269 -9.39 -8.66 13.81
C LEU A 269 -9.81 -9.20 15.18
N LYS A 270 -9.68 -8.39 16.25
CA LYS A 270 -10.09 -8.73 17.62
C LYS A 270 -9.44 -10.02 18.15
N VAL A 271 -8.18 -10.26 17.78
CA VAL A 271 -7.38 -11.36 18.33
C VAL A 271 -7.25 -11.17 19.85
N ASN A 272 -7.21 -12.27 20.60
CA ASN A 272 -7.08 -12.23 22.06
C ASN A 272 -5.84 -11.41 22.47
N LYS A 273 -6.01 -10.44 23.38
CA LYS A 273 -4.94 -9.55 23.86
C LYS A 273 -3.73 -10.33 24.39
N LYS A 274 -3.93 -11.49 25.03
CA LYS A 274 -2.81 -12.33 25.50
C LYS A 274 -1.91 -12.78 24.36
N ILE A 275 -2.49 -13.12 23.20
CA ILE A 275 -1.74 -13.53 22.01
C ILE A 275 -0.95 -12.33 21.47
N ILE A 276 -1.60 -11.17 21.37
CA ILE A 276 -0.94 -9.93 20.90
C ILE A 276 0.26 -9.60 21.81
N TRP A 277 0.09 -9.66 23.13
CA TRP A 277 1.18 -9.44 24.08
C TRP A 277 2.28 -10.48 23.97
N THR A 278 1.95 -11.75 23.69
CA THR A 278 2.95 -12.79 23.47
C THR A 278 3.76 -12.50 22.21
N VAL A 279 3.10 -12.07 21.13
CA VAL A 279 3.76 -11.69 19.88
C VAL A 279 4.68 -10.47 20.09
N ILE A 280 4.20 -9.43 20.80
CA ILE A 280 5.03 -8.28 21.18
C ILE A 280 6.24 -8.71 22.02
N PHE A 281 6.03 -9.58 23.01
CA PHE A 281 7.12 -10.07 23.84
C PHE A 281 8.17 -10.84 23.04
N THR A 282 7.74 -11.74 22.13
CA THR A 282 8.67 -12.42 21.22
C THR A 282 9.41 -11.44 20.32
N MET A 283 8.73 -10.40 19.81
CA MET A 283 9.35 -9.38 18.97
C MET A 283 10.47 -8.63 19.70
N VAL A 284 10.20 -8.23 20.96
CA VAL A 284 11.18 -7.54 21.81
C VAL A 284 12.38 -8.45 22.11
N LEU A 285 12.18 -9.74 22.35
CA LEU A 285 13.28 -10.69 22.57
C LEU A 285 14.19 -10.83 21.35
N PHE A 286 13.62 -11.04 20.16
CA PHE A 286 14.40 -11.13 18.92
C PHE A 286 15.17 -9.82 18.64
N ARG A 287 14.56 -8.68 18.93
CA ARG A 287 15.21 -7.38 18.80
C ARG A 287 16.37 -7.19 19.77
N GLY A 288 16.19 -7.53 21.05
CA GLY A 288 17.25 -7.44 22.04
C GLY A 288 18.46 -8.33 21.68
N GLY A 289 18.20 -9.50 21.10
CA GLY A 289 19.25 -10.36 20.54
C GLY A 289 20.00 -9.71 19.37
N TYR A 290 19.29 -9.10 18.43
CA TYR A 290 19.90 -8.38 17.30
C TYR A 290 20.75 -7.20 17.78
N GLU A 291 20.21 -6.33 18.64
CA GLU A 291 20.92 -5.14 19.14
C GLU A 291 22.16 -5.51 19.96
N TYR A 292 22.12 -6.62 20.71
CA TYR A 292 23.28 -7.13 21.44
C TYR A 292 24.43 -7.51 20.49
N ILE A 293 24.13 -8.24 19.42
CA ILE A 293 25.11 -8.66 18.40
C ILE A 293 25.67 -7.44 17.66
N ASP A 294 24.80 -6.51 17.27
CA ASP A 294 25.17 -5.31 16.51
C ASP A 294 26.04 -4.34 17.34
N SER A 295 25.73 -4.19 18.63
CA SER A 295 26.49 -3.32 19.56
C SER A 295 27.96 -3.73 19.73
N TYR A 296 28.27 -5.01 19.51
CA TYR A 296 29.63 -5.53 19.60
C TYR A 296 30.49 -5.16 18.37
N ASN A 297 29.86 -4.85 17.23
CA ASN A 297 30.55 -4.67 15.95
C ASN A 297 30.82 -3.21 15.55
N TYR A 298 30.15 -2.21 16.15
CA TYR A 298 30.20 -0.84 15.62
C TYR A 298 30.03 0.29 16.65
N ILE A 299 31.14 0.73 17.27
CA ILE A 299 31.17 1.89 18.18
C ILE A 299 31.80 3.14 17.53
N GLU A 300 32.67 2.99 16.51
CA GLU A 300 33.47 4.10 15.98
C GLU A 300 32.82 4.86 14.79
N LYS A 301 32.05 4.16 13.94
CA LYS A 301 31.41 4.74 12.73
C LYS A 301 30.18 5.59 13.03
N ASP A 302 29.44 5.28 14.11
CA ASP A 302 28.20 5.98 14.50
C ASP A 302 28.46 7.42 14.98
N ASN A 303 29.58 7.67 15.66
CA ASN A 303 29.89 9.01 16.20
C ASN A 303 30.12 10.03 15.08
N TYR A 304 30.82 9.64 14.02
CA TYR A 304 31.13 10.51 12.89
C TYR A 304 29.89 10.96 12.11
N ILE A 305 28.95 10.04 11.84
CA ILE A 305 27.70 10.36 11.14
C ILE A 305 26.86 11.31 11.99
N CYS A 306 26.68 11.01 13.28
CA CYS A 306 25.92 11.84 14.20
C CYS A 306 26.50 13.26 14.34
N ASP A 307 27.82 13.38 14.48
CA ASP A 307 28.51 14.67 14.56
C ASP A 307 28.32 15.48 13.27
N THR A 308 28.40 14.83 12.11
CA THR A 308 28.20 15.50 10.84
C THR A 308 26.77 16.00 10.67
N LEU A 309 25.77 15.17 11.00
CA LEU A 309 24.37 15.59 10.97
C LEU A 309 24.12 16.76 11.90
N LYS A 310 24.77 16.78 13.07
CA LYS A 310 24.71 17.91 13.99
C LYS A 310 25.28 19.19 13.37
N ILE A 311 26.48 19.11 12.77
CA ILE A 311 27.10 20.26 12.11
C ILE A 311 26.22 20.78 10.97
N ILE A 312 25.62 19.92 10.14
CA ILE A 312 24.72 20.34 9.05
C ILE A 312 23.53 21.11 9.62
N LYS A 313 22.88 20.58 10.66
CA LYS A 313 21.74 21.26 11.30
C LYS A 313 22.10 22.65 11.84
N GLU A 314 23.28 22.78 12.44
CA GLU A 314 23.78 24.03 13.05
C GLU A 314 24.29 25.04 12.01
N SER A 315 24.83 24.57 10.89
CA SER A 315 25.37 25.41 9.80
C SER A 315 24.34 25.82 8.76
N SER A 316 23.21 25.10 8.67
CA SER A 316 22.14 25.35 7.70
C SER A 316 21.34 26.61 7.98
N GLN A 317 21.13 27.39 6.92
CA GLN A 317 20.32 28.61 6.96
C GLN A 317 18.83 28.29 6.86
N VAL A 318 17.97 29.30 7.06
CA VAL A 318 16.52 29.17 6.81
C VAL A 318 16.24 28.96 5.32
N ILE A 319 16.88 29.75 4.46
CA ILE A 319 16.85 29.62 3.00
C ILE A 319 18.29 29.73 2.51
N GLY A 320 18.65 28.90 1.55
CA GLY A 320 19.99 28.89 0.98
C GLY A 320 20.92 27.90 1.65
N ARG A 321 22.15 27.86 1.15
CA ARG A 321 23.14 26.84 1.49
C ARG A 321 23.70 27.03 2.91
N ALA A 322 24.06 25.93 3.56
CA ALA A 322 24.80 25.96 4.82
C ALA A 322 26.15 26.70 4.67
N ILE A 323 26.56 27.44 5.72
CA ILE A 323 27.82 28.18 5.78
C ILE A 323 28.85 27.38 6.56
N ASN A 324 30.14 27.47 6.22
CA ASN A 324 31.24 26.85 6.98
C ASN A 324 31.15 25.31 7.07
N PHE A 325 30.49 24.66 6.11
CA PHE A 325 30.45 23.22 5.99
C PHE A 325 31.14 22.78 4.70
N GLN A 326 32.20 21.97 4.82
CA GLN A 326 32.78 21.25 3.68
C GLN A 326 32.17 19.84 3.63
N PRO A 327 31.44 19.47 2.57
CA PRO A 327 30.76 18.18 2.45
C PRO A 327 31.73 17.06 2.10
N ASN A 328 32.74 16.80 2.94
CA ASN A 328 33.70 15.73 2.71
C ASN A 328 33.30 14.37 3.32
N ILE A 329 32.06 14.21 3.82
CA ILE A 329 31.91 13.35 5.00
C ILE A 329 30.87 12.21 4.90
N ILE A 330 29.76 12.30 4.16
CA ILE A 330 28.74 11.23 4.19
C ILE A 330 28.55 10.55 2.81
N PRO A 331 28.91 9.26 2.67
CA PRO A 331 28.60 8.47 1.48
C PRO A 331 27.09 8.46 1.19
N GLU A 332 26.70 8.48 -0.09
CA GLU A 332 25.30 8.34 -0.53
C GLU A 332 24.33 9.37 0.07
N PHE A 333 24.74 10.65 0.17
CA PHE A 333 23.94 11.72 0.79
C PHE A 333 22.53 11.92 0.18
N TYR A 334 22.36 11.48 -1.05
CA TYR A 334 21.12 11.52 -1.83
C TYR A 334 20.14 10.36 -1.53
N SER A 335 20.55 9.33 -0.79
CA SER A 335 19.69 8.20 -0.39
C SER A 335 19.10 8.43 1.00
N ASP A 336 19.71 7.87 2.04
CA ASP A 336 19.18 7.81 3.39
C ASP A 336 19.28 9.16 4.14
N PHE A 337 20.10 10.08 3.62
CA PHE A 337 20.32 11.41 4.18
C PHE A 337 19.65 12.54 3.40
N MET A 338 18.68 12.21 2.54
CA MET A 338 18.06 13.18 1.63
C MET A 338 17.50 14.42 2.33
N LEU A 339 16.88 14.29 3.51
CA LEU A 339 16.44 15.46 4.27
C LEU A 339 17.62 16.35 4.69
N GLY A 340 18.68 15.75 5.23
CA GLY A 340 19.92 16.45 5.57
C GLY A 340 20.52 17.15 4.35
N TYR A 341 20.51 16.50 3.19
CA TYR A 341 20.96 17.09 1.93
C TYR A 341 20.12 18.30 1.49
N ILE A 342 18.78 18.22 1.59
CA ILE A 342 17.89 19.34 1.26
C ILE A 342 18.14 20.51 2.22
N VAL A 343 18.24 20.23 3.52
CA VAL A 343 18.51 21.24 4.56
C VAL A 343 19.90 21.87 4.38
N TYR A 344 20.89 21.09 3.99
CA TYR A 344 22.23 21.57 3.65
C TYR A 344 22.24 22.48 2.42
N SER A 345 21.59 22.07 1.34
CA SER A 345 21.71 22.72 0.02
C SER A 345 20.76 23.89 -0.16
N CYS A 346 19.55 23.77 0.37
CA CYS A 346 18.44 24.70 0.13
C CYS A 346 17.96 25.40 1.41
N GLY A 347 18.35 24.92 2.59
CA GLY A 347 17.98 25.47 3.89
C GLY A 347 16.80 24.74 4.55
N TRP A 348 16.52 25.14 5.79
CA TRP A 348 15.47 24.54 6.62
C TRP A 348 14.06 24.69 6.03
N LEU A 349 13.74 25.83 5.41
CA LEU A 349 12.40 26.09 4.90
C LEU A 349 11.99 25.08 3.81
N PRO A 350 12.77 24.83 2.73
CA PRO A 350 12.48 23.76 1.78
C PRO A 350 12.38 22.37 2.42
N GLY A 351 13.26 22.05 3.38
CA GLY A 351 13.20 20.77 4.11
C GLY A 351 11.90 20.59 4.88
N ILE A 352 11.44 21.64 5.57
CA ILE A 352 10.16 21.65 6.30
C ILE A 352 8.98 21.54 5.34
N ILE A 353 8.99 22.25 4.20
CA ILE A 353 7.92 22.18 3.20
C ILE A 353 7.78 20.75 2.67
N VAL A 354 8.90 20.12 2.30
CA VAL A 354 8.95 18.73 1.83
C VAL A 354 8.41 17.76 2.89
N SER A 355 8.89 17.90 4.12
CA SER A 355 8.44 17.11 5.27
C SER A 355 6.93 17.25 5.50
N LEU A 356 6.39 18.48 5.43
CA LEU A 356 4.96 18.76 5.56
C LEU A 356 4.13 18.16 4.42
N LEU A 357 4.62 18.16 3.18
CA LEU A 357 3.89 17.53 2.06
C LEU A 357 3.70 16.02 2.29
N ILE A 358 4.69 15.33 2.86
CA ILE A 358 4.57 13.91 3.22
C ILE A 358 3.57 13.72 4.36
N VAL A 359 3.59 14.58 5.38
CA VAL A 359 2.59 14.54 6.46
C VAL A 359 1.17 14.75 5.92
N ILE A 360 0.99 15.70 4.99
CA ILE A 360 -0.29 15.95 4.31
C ILE A 360 -0.72 14.71 3.52
N LEU A 361 0.21 14.06 2.79
CA LEU A 361 -0.07 12.82 2.08
C LEU A 361 -0.55 11.71 3.03
N LEU A 362 0.16 11.47 4.13
CA LEU A 362 -0.21 10.47 5.14
C LEU A 362 -1.59 10.75 5.74
N TYR A 363 -1.88 12.01 6.07
CA TYR A 363 -3.20 12.43 6.54
C TYR A 363 -4.31 12.16 5.51
N ARG A 364 -4.05 12.44 4.23
CA ARG A 364 -5.00 12.15 3.14
C ARG A 364 -5.24 10.66 2.99
N ILE A 365 -4.22 9.83 3.08
CA ILE A 365 -4.35 8.36 3.06
C ILE A 365 -5.27 7.87 4.19
N ILE A 366 -5.10 8.39 5.41
CA ILE A 366 -5.96 8.05 6.56
C ILE A 366 -7.42 8.45 6.31
N LYS A 367 -7.67 9.64 5.74
CA LYS A 367 -9.03 10.06 5.33
C LYS A 367 -9.63 9.13 4.28
N VAL A 368 -8.84 8.75 3.28
CA VAL A 368 -9.26 7.81 2.24
C VAL A 368 -9.64 6.47 2.83
N GLY A 369 -8.80 5.91 3.72
CA GLY A 369 -9.10 4.66 4.42
C GLY A 369 -10.40 4.74 5.19
N SER A 370 -10.63 5.85 5.89
CA SER A 370 -11.86 6.07 6.68
C SER A 370 -13.13 6.15 5.83
N SER A 371 -13.02 6.52 4.55
CA SER A 371 -14.16 6.62 3.62
C SER A 371 -14.61 5.29 3.01
N ALA A 372 -13.80 4.23 3.08
CA ALA A 372 -14.14 2.93 2.51
C ALA A 372 -15.27 2.25 3.29
N LYS A 373 -16.28 1.67 2.63
CA LYS A 373 -17.30 0.85 3.33
C LYS A 373 -16.75 -0.52 3.78
N SER A 374 -15.90 -1.13 2.96
CA SER A 374 -15.28 -2.44 3.24
C SER A 374 -14.26 -2.39 4.38
N ASN A 375 -14.45 -3.21 5.42
CA ASN A 375 -13.46 -3.40 6.49
C ASN A 375 -12.12 -3.93 5.97
N TYR A 376 -12.16 -4.80 4.96
CA TYR A 376 -10.94 -5.32 4.32
C TYR A 376 -10.16 -4.20 3.62
N GLY A 377 -10.85 -3.34 2.86
CA GLY A 377 -10.24 -2.15 2.25
C GLY A 377 -9.67 -1.17 3.28
N LYS A 378 -10.39 -0.91 4.38
CA LYS A 378 -9.90 -0.10 5.50
C LYS A 378 -8.58 -0.65 6.05
N ASN A 379 -8.53 -1.95 6.32
CA ASN A 379 -7.35 -2.60 6.90
C ASN A 379 -6.14 -2.51 5.96
N ILE A 380 -6.32 -2.68 4.64
CA ILE A 380 -5.24 -2.47 3.67
C ILE A 380 -4.71 -1.04 3.76
N VAL A 381 -5.58 -0.03 3.64
CA VAL A 381 -5.16 1.37 3.60
C VAL A 381 -4.46 1.79 4.90
N PHE A 382 -5.01 1.43 6.06
CA PHE A 382 -4.39 1.78 7.34
C PHE A 382 -3.05 1.08 7.53
N THR A 383 -2.92 -0.19 7.15
CA THR A 383 -1.64 -0.89 7.33
C THR A 383 -0.57 -0.34 6.38
N MET A 384 -0.94 0.00 5.14
CA MET A 384 -0.04 0.70 4.22
C MET A 384 0.37 2.09 4.73
N SER A 385 -0.55 2.79 5.41
CA SER A 385 -0.21 4.08 6.03
C SER A 385 0.76 3.93 7.20
N ILE A 386 0.70 2.81 7.94
CA ILE A 386 1.68 2.49 9.00
C ILE A 386 3.06 2.25 8.38
N ILE A 387 3.12 1.47 7.29
CA ILE A 387 4.37 1.20 6.56
C ILE A 387 5.03 2.52 6.11
N LEU A 388 4.29 3.37 5.38
CA LEU A 388 4.80 4.66 4.93
C LEU A 388 5.13 5.61 6.09
N GLY A 389 4.33 5.60 7.15
CA GLY A 389 4.52 6.43 8.34
C GLY A 389 5.79 6.05 9.12
N ILE A 390 6.04 4.76 9.32
CA ILE A 390 7.26 4.26 9.97
C ILE A 390 8.49 4.56 9.11
N GLN A 391 8.40 4.38 7.79
CA GLN A 391 9.48 4.76 6.88
C GLN A 391 9.80 6.26 6.99
N TYR A 392 8.78 7.12 6.95
CA TYR A 392 8.94 8.56 7.08
C TYR A 392 9.55 8.95 8.44
N ILE A 393 8.95 8.48 9.55
CA ILE A 393 9.45 8.77 10.90
C ILE A 393 10.89 8.26 11.04
N GLY A 394 11.18 7.05 10.59
CA GLY A 394 12.53 6.48 10.59
C GLY A 394 13.54 7.37 9.86
N HIS A 395 13.19 7.88 8.67
CA HIS A 395 14.04 8.84 7.94
C HIS A 395 14.30 10.12 8.74
N ILE A 396 13.28 10.71 9.35
CA ILE A 396 13.44 11.91 10.19
C ILE A 396 14.37 11.59 11.37
N LEU A 397 14.09 10.55 12.15
CA LEU A 397 14.88 10.21 13.34
C LEU A 397 16.34 9.91 12.96
N PHE A 398 16.59 9.24 11.84
CA PHE A 398 17.92 8.99 11.32
C PHE A 398 18.67 10.29 10.96
N ASN A 399 18.04 11.19 10.20
CA ASN A 399 18.65 12.46 9.81
C ASN A 399 18.86 13.42 11.01
N PHE A 400 18.17 13.18 12.13
CA PHE A 400 18.42 13.89 13.38
C PHE A 400 19.53 13.27 14.24
N GLY A 401 20.04 12.09 13.87
CA GLY A 401 21.07 11.35 14.61
C GLY A 401 20.51 10.51 15.77
N TRP A 402 19.23 10.15 15.74
CA TRP A 402 18.57 9.35 16.78
C TRP A 402 18.40 7.87 16.42
N LEU A 403 18.59 7.51 15.16
CA LEU A 403 18.66 6.12 14.70
C LEU A 403 20.01 5.87 14.03
N LYS A 404 20.49 4.62 14.13
CA LYS A 404 21.72 4.16 13.49
C LYS A 404 21.54 3.84 12.00
N TYR A 405 20.34 3.40 11.62
CA TYR A 405 20.03 2.94 10.28
C TYR A 405 19.00 3.85 9.64
N GLY A 406 19.31 4.29 8.42
CA GLY A 406 18.43 5.12 7.61
C GLY A 406 17.44 4.30 6.81
N LEU A 407 16.39 5.00 6.36
CA LEU A 407 15.55 4.58 5.26
C LEU A 407 15.45 5.75 4.30
N PRO A 408 15.23 5.51 3.00
CA PRO A 408 14.95 6.57 2.05
C PRO A 408 13.66 7.29 2.44
N LEU A 409 13.66 8.62 2.36
CA LEU A 409 12.47 9.45 2.49
C LEU A 409 11.44 9.03 1.42
N PRO A 410 10.20 8.69 1.79
CA PRO A 410 9.21 8.23 0.84
C PRO A 410 9.04 9.20 -0.33
N PHE A 411 9.04 8.66 -1.56
CA PHE A 411 8.84 9.38 -2.82
C PHE A 411 9.93 10.39 -3.22
N ILE A 412 10.94 10.65 -2.39
CA ILE A 412 11.94 11.71 -2.63
C ILE A 412 13.37 11.18 -2.68
N SER A 413 13.78 10.37 -1.70
CA SER A 413 15.14 9.85 -1.68
C SER A 413 15.46 8.99 -2.89
N TYR A 414 16.74 8.98 -3.26
CA TYR A 414 17.26 7.96 -4.16
C TYR A 414 17.21 6.60 -3.46
N GLY A 415 16.28 5.75 -3.90
CA GLY A 415 16.09 4.42 -3.36
C GLY A 415 15.20 3.64 -4.31
N GLY A 416 15.79 3.06 -5.35
CA GLY A 416 15.07 2.58 -6.52
C GLY A 416 13.87 1.68 -6.20
N THR A 417 14.11 0.60 -5.44
CA THR A 417 13.03 -0.30 -5.01
C THR A 417 12.02 0.38 -4.10
N SER A 418 12.48 1.18 -3.14
CA SER A 418 11.60 1.89 -2.21
C SER A 418 10.66 2.86 -2.92
N MET A 419 11.15 3.60 -3.92
CA MET A 419 10.37 4.49 -4.77
C MET A 419 9.23 3.73 -5.47
N VAL A 420 9.56 2.62 -6.15
CA VAL A 420 8.59 1.80 -6.87
C VAL A 420 7.53 1.24 -5.93
N VAL A 421 7.98 0.71 -4.80
CA VAL A 421 7.13 0.14 -3.77
C VAL A 421 6.17 1.18 -3.18
N ASN A 422 6.67 2.37 -2.82
CA ASN A 422 5.87 3.44 -2.27
C ASN A 422 4.81 3.93 -3.27
N MET A 423 5.17 4.03 -4.55
CA MET A 423 4.23 4.39 -5.61
C MET A 423 3.18 3.29 -5.85
N PHE A 424 3.57 2.01 -5.79
CA PHE A 424 2.63 0.89 -5.83
C PHE A 424 1.62 0.92 -4.70
N ILE A 425 2.06 1.23 -3.46
CA ILE A 425 1.18 1.42 -2.30
C ILE A 425 0.10 2.48 -2.60
N ILE A 426 0.49 3.65 -3.14
CA ILE A 426 -0.45 4.70 -3.51
C ILE A 426 -1.45 4.19 -4.55
N GLY A 427 -0.99 3.43 -5.53
CA GLY A 427 -1.84 2.76 -6.51
C GLY A 427 -2.93 1.91 -5.86
N ILE A 428 -2.55 1.02 -4.93
CA ILE A 428 -3.49 0.16 -4.21
C ILE A 428 -4.48 1.00 -3.38
N ILE A 429 -4.03 2.05 -2.70
CA ILE A 429 -4.91 2.94 -1.91
C ILE A 429 -5.93 3.64 -2.82
N ILE A 430 -5.52 4.11 -4.00
CA ILE A 430 -6.43 4.67 -5.00
C ILE A 430 -7.45 3.63 -5.46
N ASN A 431 -7.04 2.37 -5.63
CA ASN A 431 -7.97 1.30 -5.99
C ASN A 431 -9.04 1.07 -4.90
N VAL A 432 -8.64 1.08 -3.63
CA VAL A 432 -9.57 0.98 -2.49
C VAL A 432 -10.53 2.16 -2.48
N TYR A 433 -10.04 3.40 -2.68
CA TYR A 433 -10.88 4.60 -2.75
C TYR A 433 -11.91 4.55 -3.89
N LYS A 434 -11.49 4.06 -5.06
CA LYS A 434 -12.36 3.83 -6.22
C LYS A 434 -13.50 2.86 -5.90
N GLY A 435 -13.25 1.86 -5.07
CA GLY A 435 -14.25 0.89 -4.60
C GLY A 435 -14.96 1.23 -3.30
N ARG A 436 -14.82 2.46 -2.76
CA ARG A 436 -15.31 2.82 -1.42
C ARG A 436 -16.82 2.66 -1.22
N ASN A 437 -17.61 2.88 -2.28
CA ASN A 437 -19.08 2.83 -2.23
C ASN A 437 -19.64 1.42 -2.32
N ILE A 438 -18.80 0.43 -2.63
CA ILE A 438 -19.18 -0.96 -2.77
C ILE A 438 -19.36 -1.57 -1.37
N SER A 439 -20.60 -1.93 -1.03
CA SER A 439 -20.89 -2.79 0.11
C SER A 439 -20.36 -4.19 -0.16
N ILE A 440 -19.69 -4.79 0.82
CA ILE A 440 -19.54 -6.25 0.81
C ILE A 440 -20.84 -6.75 1.43
N ILE A 441 -21.70 -7.37 0.62
CA ILE A 441 -22.74 -8.24 1.17
C ILE A 441 -21.97 -9.31 1.96
N ASN A 442 -22.11 -9.27 3.29
CA ASN A 442 -21.31 -10.05 4.23
C ASN A 442 -21.67 -11.52 4.20
#